data_AF-A0A1R4K3N7-F1
#
_entry.id   AF-A0A1R4K3N7-F1
#
_cell.length_a   1.000
_cell.length_b   1.000
_cell.length_c   1.000
_cell.angle_alpha   90.00
_cell.angle_beta   90.00
_cell.angle_gamma   90.00
#
_symmetry.space_group_name_H-M   'P 1'
#
loop_
_entity.id
_entity.type
_entity.pdbx_description
1 polymer ?
#
loop_
_entity_poly.entity_id
_entity_poly.type
_entity_poly.pdbx_seq_one_letter_code
_entity_poly.pdbx_strand_id
1 'polypeptide(L)'
;MNNIPNSNTTVQTDEEIINHEQFEDMRDLLEEDFADLIQVYLADSRQRISALRAAQQEQNNTNGFEIAHALKGASANLGATQVMTLSSQLQERCREQLISEQTDLIENIAVALQRAEQEINQRLGQ
;
A
#
# COMPACT_ATOMS: atom_id res chain seq x y z
N MET A 1 -11.64 26.52 33.31
CA MET A 1 -11.93 25.32 32.52
C MET A 1 -12.02 25.72 31.05
N ASN A 2 -10.91 25.72 30.31
CA ASN A 2 -10.93 25.96 28.87
C ASN A 2 -10.68 24.63 28.16
N ASN A 3 -11.72 24.20 27.46
CA ASN A 3 -11.87 22.94 26.78
C ASN A 3 -10.98 22.92 25.53
N ILE A 4 -10.14 21.90 25.42
CA ILE A 4 -9.35 21.59 24.22
C ILE A 4 -10.31 20.94 23.22
N PRO A 5 -10.44 21.41 21.97
CA PRO A 5 -11.00 20.57 20.93
C PRO A 5 -9.89 19.66 20.41
N ASN A 6 -9.84 18.45 20.95
CA ASN A 6 -9.30 17.30 20.23
C ASN A 6 -10.40 16.81 19.30
N SER A 7 -10.21 17.00 18.00
CA SER A 7 -10.94 16.24 17.00
C SER A 7 -9.91 15.69 16.04
N ASN A 8 -9.59 14.41 16.23
CA ASN A 8 -8.95 13.55 15.26
C ASN A 8 -9.57 13.82 13.88
N THR A 9 -8.83 14.54 13.04
CA THR A 9 -9.15 14.68 11.64
C THR A 9 -8.91 13.32 11.02
N THR A 10 -9.98 12.56 10.82
CA THR A 10 -10.04 11.52 9.79
C THR A 10 -9.73 12.20 8.47
N VAL A 11 -8.45 12.23 8.09
CA VAL A 11 -8.05 12.60 6.74
C VAL A 11 -8.45 11.41 5.87
N GLN A 12 -9.73 11.35 5.49
CA GLN A 12 -10.09 10.72 4.23
C GLN A 12 -9.45 11.61 3.17
N THR A 13 -8.21 11.31 2.78
CA THR A 13 -7.64 11.92 1.60
C THR A 13 -8.50 11.47 0.42
N ASP A 14 -8.97 12.43 -0.39
CA ASP A 14 -9.51 12.21 -1.74
C ASP A 14 -8.40 11.69 -2.69
N GLU A 15 -7.55 10.77 -2.21
CA GLU A 15 -6.42 10.22 -2.92
C GLU A 15 -6.93 9.11 -3.84
N GLU A 16 -6.83 9.37 -5.14
CA GLU A 16 -7.22 8.47 -6.22
C GLU A 16 -6.60 7.08 -6.02
N ILE A 17 -7.41 6.02 -5.87
CA ILE A 17 -6.96 4.65 -5.54
C ILE A 17 -5.85 4.17 -6.49
N ILE A 18 -6.05 4.37 -7.79
CA ILE A 18 -5.11 4.07 -8.86
C ILE A 18 -4.97 5.31 -9.74
N ASN A 19 -3.78 5.89 -9.81
CA ASN A 19 -3.47 6.99 -10.72
C ASN A 19 -3.78 6.59 -12.17
N HIS A 20 -4.72 7.30 -12.79
CA HIS A 20 -5.18 6.96 -14.14
C HIS A 20 -4.06 7.01 -15.19
N GLU A 21 -3.30 8.10 -15.28
CA GLU A 21 -2.26 8.28 -16.30
C GLU A 21 -1.19 7.18 -16.21
N GLN A 22 -0.63 6.92 -15.03
CA GLN A 22 0.37 5.86 -14.83
C GLN A 22 -0.16 4.46 -15.17
N PHE A 23 -1.41 4.18 -14.82
CA PHE A 23 -2.01 2.89 -15.09
C PHE A 23 -2.22 2.67 -16.59
N GLU A 24 -2.75 3.68 -17.30
CA GLU A 24 -2.97 3.60 -18.75
C GLU A 24 -1.63 3.58 -19.51
N ASP A 25 -0.65 4.39 -19.11
CA ASP A 25 0.70 4.38 -19.70
C ASP A 25 1.36 2.99 -19.57
N MET A 26 1.25 2.36 -18.40
CA MET A 26 1.80 1.02 -18.17
C MET A 26 1.04 -0.05 -18.96
N ARG A 27 -0.29 0.09 -19.07
CA ARG A 27 -1.12 -0.82 -19.86
C ARG A 27 -0.78 -0.71 -21.35
N ASP A 28 -0.64 0.50 -21.86
CA ASP A 28 -0.34 0.74 -23.26
C ASP A 28 1.11 0.32 -23.60
N LEU A 29 2.05 0.43 -22.64
CA LEU A 29 3.42 -0.05 -22.80
C LEU A 29 3.53 -1.59 -22.89
N LEU A 30 2.71 -2.30 -22.11
CA LEU A 30 2.82 -3.76 -21.97
C LEU A 30 1.78 -4.55 -22.78
N GLU A 31 0.72 -3.88 -23.25
CA GLU A 31 -0.36 -4.45 -24.07
C GLU A 31 -0.87 -5.79 -23.52
N GLU A 32 -0.54 -6.90 -24.17
CA GLU A 32 -0.96 -8.26 -23.82
C GLU A 32 -0.36 -8.80 -22.51
N ASP A 33 0.83 -8.33 -22.12
CA ASP A 33 1.52 -8.76 -20.89
C ASP A 33 1.00 -8.03 -19.64
N PHE A 34 0.19 -6.98 -19.81
CA PHE A 34 -0.26 -6.15 -18.69
C PHE A 34 -1.07 -6.94 -17.64
N ALA A 35 -1.98 -7.80 -18.10
CA ALA A 35 -2.82 -8.60 -17.21
C ALA A 35 -2.00 -9.58 -16.36
N ASP A 36 -0.92 -10.13 -16.92
CA ASP A 36 -0.02 -11.03 -16.20
C ASP A 36 0.84 -10.26 -15.19
N LEU A 37 1.32 -9.06 -15.54
CA LEU A 37 2.00 -8.18 -14.60
C LEU A 37 1.12 -7.85 -13.39
N ILE A 38 -0.16 -7.51 -13.60
CA ILE A 38 -1.11 -7.23 -12.52
C ILE A 38 -1.27 -8.44 -11.59
N GLN A 39 -1.42 -9.65 -12.14
CA GLN A 39 -1.54 -10.86 -11.33
C GLN A 39 -0.30 -11.10 -10.48
N VAL A 40 0.89 -10.92 -11.05
CA VAL A 40 2.17 -11.03 -10.33
C VAL A 40 2.26 -10.00 -9.22
N TYR A 41 1.95 -8.73 -9.51
CA TYR A 41 1.94 -7.66 -8.53
C TYR A 41 1.00 -7.94 -7.36
N LEU A 42 -0.24 -8.37 -7.62
CA LEU A 42 -1.22 -8.64 -6.59
C LEU A 42 -0.82 -9.84 -5.72
N ALA A 43 -0.29 -10.90 -6.34
CA ALA A 43 0.21 -12.07 -5.61
C ALA A 43 1.40 -11.71 -4.70
N ASP A 44 2.40 -11.01 -5.23
CA ASP A 44 3.58 -10.57 -4.48
C ASP A 44 3.19 -9.60 -3.34
N SER A 45 2.30 -8.65 -3.61
CA SER A 45 1.84 -7.67 -2.61
C SER A 45 1.12 -8.35 -1.43
N ARG A 46 0.29 -9.36 -1.68
CA ARG A 46 -0.36 -10.16 -0.61
C ARG A 46 0.66 -10.94 0.24
N GLN A 47 1.70 -11.48 -0.38
CA GLN A 47 2.78 -12.14 0.34
C GLN A 47 3.56 -11.14 1.21
N ARG A 48 3.86 -9.95 0.69
CA ARG A 48 4.53 -8.88 1.44
C ARG A 48 3.72 -8.41 2.64
N ILE A 49 2.41 -8.23 2.51
CA ILE A 49 1.55 -7.87 3.65
C ILE A 49 1.61 -8.96 4.73
N SER A 50 1.59 -10.22 4.34
CA SER A 50 1.74 -11.33 5.30
C SER A 50 3.11 -11.29 6.00
N ALA A 51 4.18 -10.97 5.27
CA ALA A 51 5.51 -10.79 5.84
C ALA A 51 5.62 -9.54 6.74
N LEU A 52 4.90 -8.44 6.45
CA LEU A 52 4.82 -7.27 7.33
C LEU A 52 4.19 -7.63 8.68
N ARG A 53 3.11 -8.42 8.66
CA ARG A 53 2.49 -8.92 9.90
C ARG A 53 3.46 -9.76 10.73
N ALA A 54 4.26 -10.61 10.07
CA ALA A 54 5.29 -11.40 10.76
C ALA A 54 6.40 -10.50 11.34
N ALA A 55 6.92 -9.55 10.55
CA ALA A 55 7.93 -8.61 11.00
C ALA A 55 7.43 -7.75 12.18
N GLN A 56 6.15 -7.38 12.20
CA GLN A 56 5.53 -6.68 13.33
C GLN A 56 5.50 -7.53 14.60
N GLN A 57 5.10 -8.80 14.51
CA GLN A 57 5.08 -9.72 15.65
C GLN A 57 6.48 -9.99 16.20
N GLU A 58 7.48 -10.07 15.32
CA GLU A 58 8.90 -10.24 15.67
C GLU A 58 9.59 -8.94 16.10
N GLN A 59 8.89 -7.80 16.06
CA GLN A 59 9.44 -6.45 16.30
C GLN A 59 10.65 -6.13 15.40
N ASN A 60 10.69 -6.73 14.21
CA ASN A 60 11.81 -6.63 13.28
C ASN A 60 11.64 -5.41 12.36
N ASN A 61 11.99 -4.24 12.89
CA ASN A 61 11.91 -2.97 12.19
C ASN A 61 12.73 -2.95 10.88
N THR A 62 13.90 -3.59 10.86
CA THR A 62 14.75 -3.64 9.66
C THR A 62 14.06 -4.41 8.54
N ASN A 63 13.55 -5.61 8.82
CA ASN A 63 12.83 -6.41 7.82
C ASN A 63 11.54 -5.72 7.38
N GLY A 64 10.78 -5.15 8.32
CA GLY A 64 9.57 -4.40 8.01
C GLY A 64 9.81 -3.21 7.10
N PHE A 65 10.91 -2.47 7.32
CA PHE A 65 11.33 -1.37 6.45
C PHE A 65 11.58 -1.83 5.01
N GLU A 66 12.35 -2.92 4.82
CA GLU A 66 12.69 -3.46 3.51
C GLU A 66 11.44 -3.96 2.76
N ILE A 67 10.55 -4.66 3.47
CA ILE A 67 9.29 -5.14 2.88
C ILE A 67 8.39 -3.96 2.47
N ALA A 68 8.25 -2.95 3.33
CA ALA A 68 7.49 -1.74 3.02
C ALA A 68 8.12 -0.94 1.86
N HIS A 69 9.45 -0.91 1.77
CA HIS A 69 10.17 -0.28 0.65
C HIS A 69 9.85 -0.96 -0.68
N ALA A 70 9.93 -2.28 -0.73
CA ALA A 70 9.65 -3.03 -1.94
C ALA A 70 8.18 -2.92 -2.35
N LEU A 71 7.25 -2.98 -1.39
CA LEU A 71 5.82 -2.79 -1.65
C LEU A 71 5.54 -1.39 -2.21
N LYS A 72 6.13 -0.34 -1.61
CA LYS A 72 6.04 1.03 -2.11
C LYS A 72 6.51 1.16 -3.56
N GLY A 73 7.66 0.57 -3.89
CA GLY A 73 8.23 0.63 -5.25
C GLY A 73 7.34 -0.08 -6.27
N ALA A 74 6.84 -1.28 -5.94
CA ALA A 74 5.92 -2.01 -6.80
C ALA A 74 4.61 -1.25 -7.02
N SER A 75 4.03 -0.69 -5.97
CA SER A 75 2.80 0.11 -6.05
C SER A 75 2.98 1.41 -6.81
N ALA A 76 4.14 2.06 -6.71
CA ALA A 76 4.45 3.28 -7.46
C ALA A 76 4.50 3.04 -8.97
N ASN A 77 5.00 1.88 -9.41
CA ASN A 77 5.03 1.54 -10.84
C ASN A 77 3.62 1.44 -11.44
N LEU A 78 2.64 0.94 -10.69
CA LEU A 78 1.26 0.79 -11.16
C LEU A 78 0.35 1.97 -10.83
N GLY A 79 0.86 2.98 -10.12
CA GLY A 79 0.06 4.10 -9.64
C GLY A 79 -0.91 3.77 -8.50
N ALA A 80 -0.67 2.69 -7.73
CA ALA A 80 -1.48 2.37 -6.55
C ALA A 80 -1.14 3.30 -5.36
N THR A 81 -1.65 4.53 -5.43
CA THR A 81 -1.24 5.67 -4.60
C THR A 81 -1.41 5.41 -3.10
N GLN A 82 -2.57 4.87 -2.68
CA GLN A 82 -2.85 4.64 -1.26
C GLN A 82 -1.90 3.58 -0.67
N VAL A 83 -1.58 2.53 -1.42
CA VAL A 83 -0.62 1.50 -1.00
C VAL A 83 0.78 2.10 -0.90
N MET A 84 1.19 2.94 -1.86
CA MET A 84 2.45 3.66 -1.84
C MET A 84 2.56 4.59 -0.63
N THR A 85 1.54 5.40 -0.36
CA THR A 85 1.49 6.38 0.74
C THR A 85 1.56 5.68 2.09
N LEU A 86 0.73 4.66 2.32
CA LEU A 86 0.73 3.92 3.58
C LEU A 86 2.01 3.10 3.79
N SER A 87 2.59 2.53 2.73
CA SER A 87 3.88 1.86 2.80
C SER A 87 5.00 2.85 3.18
N SER A 88 4.95 4.08 2.66
CA SER A 88 5.89 5.14 3.04
C SER A 88 5.76 5.52 4.52
N GLN A 89 4.53 5.61 5.05
CA GLN A 89 4.32 5.84 6.48
C GLN A 89 4.88 4.69 7.32
N LEU A 90 4.70 3.44 6.89
CA LEU A 90 5.23 2.29 7.61
C LEU A 90 6.77 2.28 7.62
N GLN A 91 7.42 2.73 6.54
CA GLN A 91 8.86 2.93 6.51
C GLN A 91 9.32 3.92 7.57
N GLU A 92 8.62 5.05 7.75
CA GLU A 92 8.94 6.03 8.79
C GLU A 92 8.81 5.40 10.19
N ARG A 93 7.73 4.66 10.44
CA ARG A 93 7.53 3.96 11.72
C ARG A 93 8.61 2.92 12.00
N CYS A 94 9.07 2.20 10.98
CA CYS A 94 10.18 1.26 11.13
C CYS A 94 11.50 1.99 11.46
N ARG A 95 11.75 3.16 10.88
CA ARG A 95 12.92 3.99 11.23
C ARG A 95 12.87 4.47 12.68
N GLU A 96 11.67 4.76 13.18
CA GLU A 96 11.40 5.14 14.58
C GLU A 96 11.45 3.96 15.56
N GLN A 97 11.67 2.74 15.08
CA GLN A 97 11.62 1.48 15.84
C GLN A 97 10.22 1.14 16.41
N LEU A 98 9.16 1.65 15.79
CA LEU A 98 7.78 1.54 16.28
C LEU A 98 6.92 0.50 15.54
N ILE A 99 7.50 -0.41 14.75
CA ILE A 99 6.71 -1.38 13.96
C ILE A 99 5.75 -2.21 14.82
N SER A 100 6.13 -2.55 16.06
CA SER A 100 5.30 -3.33 16.99
C SER A 100 3.94 -2.69 17.28
N GLU A 101 3.83 -1.37 17.12
CA GLU A 101 2.61 -0.58 17.35
C GLU A 101 1.78 -0.39 16.07
N GLN A 102 2.25 -0.87 14.91
CA GLN A 102 1.68 -0.54 13.59
C GLN A 102 0.71 -1.58 13.03
N THR A 103 0.03 -2.35 13.88
CA THR A 103 -1.00 -3.31 13.44
C THR A 103 -2.05 -2.63 12.55
N ASP A 104 -2.60 -1.49 12.99
CA ASP A 104 -3.63 -0.77 12.24
C ASP A 104 -3.11 -0.25 10.89
N LEU A 105 -1.87 0.23 10.85
CA LEU A 105 -1.26 0.71 9.60
C LEU A 105 -1.04 -0.44 8.60
N ILE A 106 -0.60 -1.61 9.07
CA ILE A 106 -0.43 -2.81 8.22
C ILE A 106 -1.78 -3.29 7.68
N GLU A 107 -2.83 -3.30 8.50
CA GLU A 107 -4.18 -3.66 8.03
C GLU A 107 -4.76 -2.61 7.07
N ASN A 108 -4.46 -1.32 7.27
CA ASN A 108 -4.83 -0.27 6.32
C ASN A 108 -4.14 -0.47 4.96
N ILE A 109 -2.87 -0.90 4.93
CA ILE A 109 -2.18 -1.29 3.68
C ILE A 109 -2.91 -2.44 3.00
N ALA A 110 -3.35 -3.45 3.77
CA ALA A 110 -4.09 -4.59 3.23
C ALA A 110 -5.44 -4.18 2.61
N VAL A 111 -6.18 -3.31 3.29
CA VAL A 111 -7.44 -2.75 2.77
C VAL A 111 -7.20 -1.89 1.53
N ALA A 112 -6.14 -1.09 1.50
CA ALA A 112 -5.77 -0.29 0.33
C ALA A 112 -5.44 -1.18 -0.88
N LEU A 113 -4.71 -2.28 -0.67
CA LEU A 113 -4.43 -3.24 -1.73
C LEU A 113 -5.73 -3.89 -2.27
N GLN A 114 -6.67 -4.25 -1.40
CA GLN A 114 -7.95 -4.79 -1.83
C GLN A 114 -8.76 -3.79 -2.67
N ARG A 115 -8.75 -2.50 -2.29
CA ARG A 115 -9.40 -1.45 -3.08
C ARG A 115 -8.73 -1.26 -4.44
N ALA A 116 -7.41 -1.29 -4.47
CA ALA A 116 -6.63 -1.26 -5.71
C ALA A 116 -7.00 -2.45 -6.63
N GLU A 117 -7.07 -3.67 -6.08
CA GLU A 117 -7.48 -4.86 -6.84
C GLU A 117 -8.89 -4.72 -7.42
N GLN A 118 -9.85 -4.19 -6.65
CA GLN A 118 -11.22 -3.94 -7.13
C GLN A 118 -11.26 -2.93 -8.28
N GLU A 119 -10.56 -1.81 -8.15
CA GLU A 119 -10.47 -0.78 -9.20
C GLU A 119 -9.81 -1.33 -10.47
N ILE A 120 -8.71 -2.08 -10.32
CA ILE A 120 -8.00 -2.69 -11.44
C ILE A 120 -8.91 -3.67 -12.19
N ASN A 121 -9.62 -4.54 -11.48
CA ASN A 121 -10.54 -5.50 -12.10
C ASN A 121 -11.67 -4.78 -12.87
N GLN A 122 -12.23 -3.71 -12.30
CA GLN A 122 -13.23 -2.88 -12.99
C GLN A 122 -12.69 -2.30 -14.29
N ARG A 123 -11.45 -1.79 -14.30
CA ARG A 123 -10.80 -1.26 -15.51
C ARG A 123 -10.49 -2.32 -16.55
N LEU A 124 -10.17 -3.55 -16.13
CA LEU A 124 -9.94 -4.70 -17.00
C LEU A 124 -11.24 -5.36 -17.49
N GLY A 125 -12.40 -4.93 -17.00
CA GLY A 125 -13.70 -5.52 -17.32
C GLY A 125 -13.90 -6.92 -16.74
N GLN A 126 -13.27 -7.21 -15.60
CA GLN A 126 -13.33 -8.47 -14.85
C GLN A 126 -14.14 -8.30 -13.56
#